data_AF-A0A9X9A5U4-F1
#
_entry.id   AF-A0A9X9A5U4-F1
#
_cell.length_a   1.000
_cell.length_b   1.000
_cell.length_c   1.000
_cell.angle_alpha   90.00
_cell.angle_beta   90.00
_cell.angle_gamma   90.00
#
_symmetry.space_group_name_H-M   'P 1'
#
loop_
_entity.id
_entity.type
_entity.pdbx_description
1 polymer ?
#
loop_
_entity_poly.entity_id
_entity_poly.type
_entity_poly.pdbx_seq_one_letter_code
_entity_poly.pdbx_strand_id
1 'polypeptide(L)'
;EVNEIEALARPWLPPLPESVYLQDLHAIQFKEAWTKEKKPLKATVGLLDQPELQSQTPLTLDISKDGHVAVFSSPGYGKSTFLQSVIMDVARQHSPEHLHVYLLDFGTNGL
;
A
#
# COMPACT_ATOMS: atom_id res chain seq x y z
N GLU A 1 -20.20 28.01 29.67
CA GLU A 1 -20.65 27.93 28.27
C GLU A 1 -19.42 27.63 27.42
N VAL A 2 -19.41 26.47 26.76
CA VAL A 2 -18.36 26.13 25.79
C VAL A 2 -18.80 26.77 24.49
N ASN A 3 -18.05 27.78 24.03
CA ASN A 3 -18.35 28.43 22.76
C ASN A 3 -18.17 27.40 21.63
N GLU A 4 -19.27 27.00 20.99
CA GLU A 4 -19.32 26.13 19.80
C GLU A 4 -18.83 26.87 18.55
N ILE A 5 -17.55 27.25 18.54
CA ILE A 5 -16.93 27.82 17.34
C ILE A 5 -16.44 26.64 16.48
N GLU A 6 -17.05 26.48 15.32
CA GLU A 6 -16.65 25.49 14.33
C GLU A 6 -15.23 25.80 13.82
N ALA A 7 -14.36 24.79 13.85
CA ALA A 7 -12.96 24.98 13.46
C ALA A 7 -12.88 25.29 11.96
N LEU A 8 -12.14 26.35 11.62
CA LEU A 8 -11.85 26.68 10.22
C LEU A 8 -11.14 25.52 9.52
N ALA A 9 -11.42 25.36 8.23
CA ALA A 9 -10.73 24.39 7.39
C ALA A 9 -9.22 24.61 7.45
N ARG A 10 -8.49 23.57 7.87
CA ARG A 10 -7.03 23.60 7.98
C ARG A 10 -6.41 23.33 6.61
N PRO A 11 -5.27 23.95 6.26
CA PRO A 11 -4.59 23.68 5.00
C PRO A 11 -4.13 22.21 4.90
N TRP A 12 -3.84 21.58 6.04
CA TRP A 12 -3.48 20.18 6.13
C TRP A 12 -4.56 19.38 6.87
N LEU A 13 -4.79 18.17 6.39
CA LEU A 13 -5.50 17.14 7.14
C LEU A 13 -4.69 16.73 8.39
N PRO A 14 -5.31 16.02 9.34
CA PRO A 14 -4.54 15.40 10.43
C PRO A 14 -3.36 14.60 9.87
N PRO A 15 -2.20 14.58 10.56
CA PRO A 15 -1.05 13.79 10.12
C PRO A 15 -1.43 12.34 9.84
N LEU A 16 -0.75 11.72 8.87
CA LEU A 16 -0.92 10.29 8.59
C LEU A 16 -0.74 9.47 9.89
N PRO A 17 -1.54 8.41 10.09
CA PRO A 17 -1.38 7.54 11.25
C PRO A 17 -0.02 6.84 11.21
N GLU A 18 0.51 6.48 12.38
CA GLU A 18 1.81 5.79 12.49
C GLU A 18 1.85 4.43 11.76
N SER A 19 0.70 3.78 11.69
CA SER A 19 0.53 2.49 11.01
C SER A 19 -0.80 2.44 10.26
N VAL A 20 -0.79 1.83 9.09
CA VAL A 20 -1.97 1.52 8.28
C VAL A 20 -1.98 0.04 7.95
N TYR A 21 -3.15 -0.59 8.01
CA TYR A 21 -3.28 -1.98 7.60
C TYR A 21 -3.75 -2.07 6.16
N LEU A 22 -3.15 -3.01 5.43
CA LEU A 22 -3.42 -3.19 4.01
C LEU A 22 -4.90 -3.50 3.72
N GLN A 23 -5.58 -4.20 4.62
CA GLN A 23 -7.01 -4.52 4.52
C GLN A 23 -7.92 -3.28 4.61
N ASP A 24 -7.47 -2.22 5.31
CA ASP A 24 -8.23 -0.98 5.47
C ASP A 24 -8.08 -0.10 4.22
N LEU A 25 -6.92 -0.17 3.56
CA LEU A 25 -6.63 0.56 2.33
C LEU A 25 -7.18 -0.15 1.08
N HIS A 26 -7.13 -1.48 1.08
CA HIS A 26 -7.51 -2.32 -0.05
C HIS A 26 -8.16 -3.62 0.45
N ALA A 27 -9.48 -3.55 0.60
CA ALA A 27 -10.33 -4.66 0.97
C ALA A 27 -10.50 -5.62 -0.22
N ILE A 28 -9.96 -6.84 -0.10
CA ILE A 28 -10.04 -7.88 -1.12
C ILE A 28 -10.50 -9.18 -0.48
N GLN A 29 -11.56 -9.77 -1.04
CA GLN A 29 -11.93 -11.16 -0.80
C GLN A 29 -11.14 -12.05 -1.76
N PHE A 30 -9.99 -12.55 -1.33
CA PHE A 30 -9.04 -13.25 -2.23
C PHE A 30 -9.68 -14.46 -2.95
N LYS A 31 -10.58 -15.19 -2.29
CA LYS A 31 -11.29 -16.33 -2.91
C LYS A 31 -12.10 -15.93 -4.14
N GLU A 32 -12.74 -14.75 -4.11
CA GLU A 32 -13.48 -14.22 -5.25
C GLU A 32 -12.57 -13.53 -6.27
N ALA A 33 -11.45 -12.96 -5.81
CA ALA A 33 -10.47 -12.35 -6.70
C ALA A 33 -9.80 -13.41 -7.59
N TRP A 34 -9.50 -14.57 -7.02
CA TRP A 34 -8.80 -15.68 -7.67
C TRP A 34 -9.64 -16.44 -8.70
N THR A 35 -10.98 -16.33 -8.66
CA THR A 35 -11.84 -16.92 -9.70
C THR A 35 -11.96 -16.05 -10.95
N LYS A 36 -11.36 -14.86 -10.95
CA LYS A 36 -11.43 -13.91 -12.06
C LYS A 36 -10.22 -14.07 -12.98
N GLU A 37 -10.39 -13.61 -14.21
CA GLU A 37 -9.31 -13.54 -15.20
C GLU A 37 -8.10 -12.74 -14.70
N LYS A 38 -6.94 -13.01 -15.30
CA LYS A 38 -5.70 -12.31 -15.01
C LYS A 38 -5.86 -10.78 -15.19
N LYS A 39 -5.42 -10.02 -14.19
CA LYS A 39 -5.45 -8.56 -14.17
C LYS A 39 -4.05 -7.96 -14.21
N PRO A 40 -3.91 -6.67 -14.56
CA PRO A 40 -2.67 -5.93 -14.36
C PRO A 40 -2.19 -6.01 -12.92
N LEU A 41 -0.87 -6.06 -12.74
CA LEU A 41 -0.21 -6.14 -11.45
C LEU A 41 -0.17 -4.75 -10.81
N LYS A 42 -1.05 -4.53 -9.83
CA LYS A 42 -1.15 -3.28 -9.08
C LYS A 42 -1.00 -3.55 -7.59
N ALA A 43 -0.13 -2.81 -6.91
CA ALA A 43 0.12 -2.99 -5.49
C ALA A 43 -0.24 -1.73 -4.71
N THR A 44 -1.22 -1.81 -3.83
CA THR A 44 -1.48 -0.78 -2.82
C THR A 44 -0.43 -0.89 -1.71
N VAL A 45 0.32 0.18 -1.46
CA VAL A 45 1.52 0.15 -0.61
C VAL A 45 1.46 1.04 0.63
N GLY A 46 0.47 1.93 0.72
CA GLY A 46 0.34 2.85 1.84
C GLY A 46 -0.70 3.91 1.60
N LEU A 47 -0.67 4.96 2.42
CA LEU A 47 -1.56 6.12 2.34
C LEU A 47 -0.74 7.32 1.86
N LEU A 48 -1.19 7.96 0.78
CA LEU A 48 -0.62 9.17 0.21
C LEU A 48 -1.33 10.39 0.80
N ASP A 49 -0.58 11.31 1.38
CA ASP A 49 -1.08 12.64 1.72
C ASP A 49 -0.91 13.58 0.52
N GLN A 50 -1.97 14.27 0.14
CA GLN A 50 -2.04 15.20 -0.99
C GLN A 50 -2.48 16.57 -0.48
N PRO A 51 -1.56 17.40 0.06
CA PRO A 51 -1.88 18.67 0.69
C PRO A 51 -2.62 19.63 -0.25
N GLU A 52 -2.27 19.65 -1.54
CA GLU A 52 -2.90 20.49 -2.55
C GLU A 52 -4.37 20.14 -2.82
N LEU A 53 -4.77 18.91 -2.49
CA LEU A 53 -6.15 18.43 -2.59
C LEU A 53 -6.83 18.33 -1.22
N GLN A 54 -6.11 18.62 -0.13
CA GLN A 54 -6.54 18.39 1.25
C GLN A 54 -7.13 16.97 1.41
N SER A 55 -6.41 15.96 0.90
CA SER A 55 -6.89 14.58 0.78
C SER A 55 -5.83 13.56 1.16
N GLN A 56 -6.25 12.43 1.73
CA GLN A 56 -5.42 11.26 2.00
C GLN A 56 -6.02 10.03 1.32
N THR A 57 -5.28 9.41 0.41
CA THR A 57 -5.80 8.31 -0.44
C THR A 57 -4.82 7.13 -0.52
N PRO A 58 -5.30 5.88 -0.74
CA PRO A 58 -4.41 4.75 -0.92
C PRO A 58 -3.44 4.94 -2.09
N LEU A 59 -2.14 4.81 -1.82
CA LEU A 59 -1.10 4.81 -2.83
C LEU A 59 -1.03 3.45 -3.50
N THR A 60 -1.20 3.42 -4.83
CA THR A 60 -1.12 2.21 -5.63
C THR A 60 -0.06 2.34 -6.71
N LEU A 61 0.85 1.38 -6.78
CA LEU A 61 1.87 1.25 -7.83
C LEU A 61 1.32 0.38 -8.95
N ASP A 62 1.36 0.85 -10.19
CA ASP A 62 0.94 0.08 -11.37
C ASP A 62 2.14 -0.57 -12.04
N ILE A 63 2.60 -1.69 -11.47
CA ILE A 63 3.83 -2.38 -11.88
C ILE A 63 3.73 -2.88 -13.33
N SER A 64 2.54 -3.25 -13.78
CA SER A 64 2.32 -3.63 -15.19
C SER A 64 2.51 -2.47 -16.17
N LYS A 65 2.23 -1.24 -15.74
CA LYS A 65 2.38 -0.04 -16.57
C LYS A 65 3.76 0.63 -16.41
N ASP A 66 4.21 0.78 -15.17
CA ASP A 66 5.39 1.56 -14.80
C ASP A 66 6.68 0.72 -14.81
N GLY A 67 6.56 -0.61 -14.76
CA GLY A 67 7.69 -1.54 -14.86
C GLY A 67 8.40 -1.77 -13.52
N HIS A 68 9.74 -1.69 -13.53
CA HIS A 68 10.57 -2.07 -12.39
C HIS A 68 10.51 -1.05 -11.25
N VAL A 69 10.49 -1.54 -10.01
CA VAL A 69 10.48 -0.71 -8.79
C VAL A 69 11.82 -0.85 -8.06
N ALA A 70 12.42 0.27 -7.70
CA ALA A 70 13.59 0.34 -6.83
C ALA A 70 13.20 0.94 -5.48
N VAL A 71 13.58 0.28 -4.38
CA VAL A 71 13.24 0.71 -3.01
C VAL A 71 14.52 1.00 -2.25
N PHE A 72 14.61 2.21 -1.68
CA PHE A 72 15.75 2.65 -0.88
C PHE A 72 15.28 2.98 0.54
N SER A 73 16.04 2.57 1.55
CA SER A 73 15.80 2.93 2.94
C SER A 73 17.08 2.84 3.75
N SER A 74 17.14 3.59 4.85
CA SER A 74 18.11 3.35 5.92
C SER A 74 17.80 2.03 6.66
N PRO A 75 18.78 1.44 7.37
CA PRO A 75 18.54 0.28 8.23
C PRO A 75 17.46 0.57 9.27
N GLY A 76 16.51 -0.35 9.46
CA GLY A 76 15.41 -0.19 10.42
C GLY A 76 14.18 0.58 9.91
N TYR A 77 14.22 1.17 8.70
CA TYR A 77 13.11 1.96 8.15
C TYR A 77 12.17 1.16 7.23
N GLY A 78 11.98 -0.13 7.52
CA GLY A 78 10.87 -0.90 6.93
C GLY A 78 10.99 -1.35 5.48
N LYS A 79 12.18 -1.38 4.84
CA LYS A 79 12.33 -1.92 3.46
C LYS A 79 11.75 -3.33 3.30
N SER A 80 12.04 -4.25 4.23
CA SER A 80 11.50 -5.62 4.16
C SER A 80 9.99 -5.62 4.35
N THR A 81 9.46 -4.85 5.30
CA THR A 81 8.02 -4.66 5.51
C THR A 81 7.32 -4.10 4.27
N PHE A 82 7.93 -3.11 3.60
CA PHE A 82 7.41 -2.56 2.35
C PHE A 82 7.31 -3.64 1.27
N LEU A 83 8.38 -4.41 1.06
CA LEU A 83 8.39 -5.49 0.07
C LEU A 83 7.36 -6.58 0.41
N GLN A 84 7.25 -6.98 1.67
CA GLN A 84 6.22 -7.91 2.14
C GLN A 84 4.82 -7.37 1.88
N SER A 85 4.54 -6.10 2.17
CA SER A 85 3.25 -5.46 1.90
C SER A 85 2.91 -5.45 0.40
N VAL A 86 3.88 -5.11 -0.46
CA VAL A 86 3.70 -5.18 -1.93
C VAL A 86 3.33 -6.60 -2.35
N ILE A 87 4.10 -7.60 -1.91
CA ILE A 87 3.88 -9.01 -2.27
C ILE A 87 2.52 -9.50 -1.76
N MET A 88 2.18 -9.20 -0.51
CA MET A 88 0.92 -9.61 0.09
C MET A 88 -0.28 -8.95 -0.58
N ASP A 89 -0.16 -7.70 -1.02
CA ASP A 89 -1.26 -7.05 -1.73
C ASP A 89 -1.52 -7.69 -3.09
N VAL A 90 -0.47 -7.98 -3.87
CA VAL A 90 -0.64 -8.63 -5.17
C VAL A 90 -1.04 -10.09 -5.02
N ALA A 91 -0.56 -10.81 -4.00
CA ALA A 91 -0.93 -12.21 -3.75
C ALA A 91 -2.42 -12.37 -3.40
N ARG A 92 -3.03 -11.39 -2.70
CA ARG A 92 -4.47 -11.40 -2.43
C ARG A 92 -5.31 -11.12 -3.68
N GLN A 93 -4.73 -10.47 -4.70
CA GLN A 93 -5.42 -10.12 -5.95
C GLN A 93 -5.35 -11.22 -7.00
N HIS A 94 -4.26 -11.99 -7.02
CA HIS A 94 -3.95 -12.93 -8.09
C HIS A 94 -3.81 -14.35 -7.55
N SER A 95 -4.44 -15.31 -8.23
CA SER A 95 -4.25 -16.73 -7.91
C SER A 95 -2.79 -17.15 -8.16
N PRO A 96 -2.32 -18.23 -7.49
CA PRO A 96 -0.97 -18.75 -7.70
C PRO A 96 -0.67 -19.18 -9.15
N GLU A 97 -1.68 -19.41 -9.97
CA GLU A 97 -1.51 -19.71 -11.41
C GLU A 97 -1.16 -18.45 -12.24
N HIS A 98 -1.51 -17.26 -11.74
CA HIS A 98 -1.39 -15.99 -12.43
C HIS A 98 -0.25 -15.11 -11.90
N LEU A 99 0.22 -15.37 -10.67
CA LEU A 99 1.29 -14.63 -10.01
C LEU A 99 2.34 -15.59 -9.45
N HIS A 100 3.58 -15.43 -9.91
CA HIS A 100 4.75 -16.09 -9.34
C HIS A 100 5.67 -15.04 -8.72
N VAL A 101 6.15 -15.31 -7.52
CA VAL A 101 7.06 -14.42 -6.79
C VAL A 101 8.32 -15.21 -6.45
N TYR A 102 9.48 -14.68 -6.85
CA TYR A 102 10.79 -15.25 -6.55
C TYR A 102 11.54 -14.27 -5.68
N LEU A 103 11.91 -14.70 -4.47
CA LEU A 103 12.56 -13.87 -3.47
C LEU A 103 14.01 -14.30 -3.31
N LEU A 104 14.91 -13.32 -3.33
CA LEU A 104 16.33 -13.48 -3.01
C LEU A 104 16.60 -12.64 -1.77
N ASP A 105 16.62 -13.29 -0.60
CA ASP A 105 16.93 -12.60 0.65
C ASP A 105 18.43 -12.63 0.93
N PHE A 106 19.07 -11.46 0.81
CA PHE A 106 20.48 -11.23 1.16
C PHE A 106 20.63 -10.36 2.42
N GLY A 107 19.54 -10.17 3.17
CA GLY A 107 19.50 -9.42 4.41
C GLY A 107 19.63 -10.35 5.64
N THR A 108 18.66 -10.24 6.55
CA THR A 108 18.66 -10.95 7.84
C THR A 108 17.52 -11.96 7.93
N ASN A 109 17.17 -12.65 6.82
CA ASN A 109 16.00 -13.54 6.74
C ASN A 109 14.69 -12.82 7.09
N GLY A 110 14.55 -11.59 6.58
CA GLY A 110 13.42 -10.72 6.85
C GLY A 110 12.37 -10.71 5.74
N LEU A 111 12.58 -11.46 4.65
CA LEU A 111 11.64 -11.63 3.53
C LEU A 111 11.04 -13.03 3.48
#